data_AF-A0A517Z0H5-F1
#
_entry.id   AF-A0A517Z0H5-F1
#
_cell.length_a   1.000
_cell.length_b   1.000
_cell.length_c   1.000
_cell.angle_alpha   90.00
_cell.angle_beta   90.00
_cell.angle_gamma   90.00
#
_symmetry.space_group_name_H-M   'P 1'
#
loop_
_entity.id
_entity.type
_entity.pdbx_description
1 polymer ?
#
loop_
_entity_poly.entity_id
_entity_poly.type
_entity_poly.pdbx_seq_one_letter_code
_entity_poly.pdbx_strand_id
1 'polypeptide(L)'
;MNVPFERPADTPGPHEISWPILGGGFAVGLLCGAFWLMSDRNADSAEPVAEPSTPVAASTDVELENQRLRHELEVTRLQARIAELERQLAAARTAESALTNPRPDRNLAEAPRPAPVPSGPVVRSQPASGSGPPSGRATLDYWNRMNQIIAREAEMRRAPSGGVKASNAGSFLDRRIAAGEYASSELSRLGTQGVDPEVVALARAVAGWYGEGVSICETGKELFSGGNSGPHMRAAATQYQNAEKSHAAAVSDINAQGERTRETMTRRYRLTFPPLN
;
A
#
# COMPACT_ATOMS: atom_id res chain seq x y z
N MET A 1 -59.55 21.28 -34.69
CA MET A 1 -59.18 20.86 -33.32
C MET A 1 -57.85 20.15 -33.42
N ASN A 2 -56.76 20.86 -33.10
CA ASN A 2 -55.40 20.32 -33.13
C ASN A 2 -55.10 19.68 -31.78
N VAL A 3 -54.73 18.40 -31.80
CA VAL A 3 -54.23 17.67 -30.63
C VAL A 3 -52.70 17.68 -30.72
N PRO A 4 -51.95 18.17 -29.70
CA PRO A 4 -50.50 18.13 -29.74
C PRO A 4 -50.02 16.71 -29.40
N PHE A 5 -49.09 16.22 -30.22
CA PHE A 5 -48.39 14.97 -30.01
C PHE A 5 -47.33 15.17 -28.92
N GLU A 6 -47.56 14.59 -27.75
CA GLU A 6 -46.58 14.52 -26.67
C GLU A 6 -45.41 13.60 -27.05
N ARG A 7 -44.21 14.09 -26.77
CA ARG A 7 -42.92 13.45 -27.03
C ARG A 7 -42.64 12.42 -25.91
N PRO A 8 -42.34 11.13 -26.19
CA PRO A 8 -42.02 10.20 -25.12
C PRO A 8 -40.52 10.21 -24.77
N ALA A 9 -40.29 10.23 -23.45
CA ALA A 9 -39.22 9.58 -22.70
C ALA A 9 -37.76 9.84 -23.10
N ASP A 10 -37.14 10.76 -22.35
CA ASP A 10 -35.72 10.68 -22.00
C ASP A 10 -35.38 9.25 -21.54
N THR A 11 -34.58 8.57 -22.34
CA THR A 11 -33.95 7.31 -21.95
C THR A 11 -32.81 7.68 -20.99
N PRO A 12 -32.79 7.22 -19.73
CA PRO A 12 -31.62 7.42 -18.89
C PRO A 12 -30.45 6.72 -19.59
N GLY A 13 -29.44 7.52 -19.96
CA GLY A 13 -28.19 7.01 -20.51
C GLY A 13 -27.55 5.99 -19.56
N PRO A 14 -26.65 5.13 -20.06
CA PRO A 14 -25.99 4.14 -19.23
C PRO A 14 -25.37 4.86 -18.03
N HIS A 15 -25.82 4.50 -16.83
CA HIS A 15 -25.25 4.97 -15.59
C HIS A 15 -23.74 4.84 -15.69
N GLU A 16 -23.03 5.99 -15.67
CA GLU A 16 -21.63 6.01 -15.31
C GLU A 16 -21.55 5.29 -13.97
N ILE A 17 -21.03 4.06 -14.01
CA ILE A 17 -20.65 3.30 -12.82
C ILE A 17 -19.44 4.04 -12.26
N SER A 18 -19.72 5.15 -11.58
CA SER A 18 -18.81 5.81 -10.68
C SER A 18 -18.58 4.81 -9.57
N TRP A 19 -17.53 4.00 -9.66
CA TRP A 19 -17.15 3.04 -8.63
C TRP A 19 -16.60 3.82 -7.44
N PRO A 20 -17.38 4.09 -6.39
CA PRO A 20 -16.87 4.89 -5.31
C PRO A 20 -16.28 3.92 -4.28
N ILE A 21 -15.11 4.31 -3.82
CA ILE A 21 -14.66 4.14 -2.44
C ILE A 21 -13.55 3.10 -2.24
N LEU A 22 -13.71 1.77 -2.22
CA LEU A 22 -12.62 0.94 -1.64
C LEU A 22 -11.44 0.48 -2.54
N GLY A 23 -11.51 0.54 -3.87
CA GLY A 23 -10.61 -0.31 -4.66
C GLY A 23 -10.28 0.06 -6.10
N GLY A 24 -10.80 1.16 -6.65
CA GLY A 24 -10.62 1.48 -8.08
C GLY A 24 -9.14 1.64 -8.51
N GLY A 25 -8.25 1.96 -7.58
CA GLY A 25 -6.81 2.08 -7.85
C GLY A 25 -6.01 0.78 -7.76
N PHE A 26 -6.59 -0.34 -7.31
CA PHE A 26 -5.84 -1.58 -7.06
C PHE A 26 -5.69 -2.45 -8.33
N ALA A 27 -6.69 -2.43 -9.22
CA ALA A 27 -6.79 -3.40 -10.32
C ALA A 27 -6.30 -2.92 -11.69
N VAL A 28 -6.33 -1.61 -11.98
CA VAL A 28 -6.14 -1.11 -13.36
C VAL A 28 -4.68 -0.70 -13.66
N GLY A 29 -3.88 -0.38 -12.64
CA GLY A 29 -2.56 0.23 -12.84
C GLY A 29 -1.43 -0.73 -13.24
N LEU A 30 -1.44 -1.99 -12.79
CA LEU A 30 -0.30 -2.90 -12.97
C LEU A 30 -0.44 -3.87 -14.14
N LEU A 31 -1.65 -4.37 -14.41
CA LEU A 31 -1.89 -5.31 -15.52
C LEU A 31 -1.58 -4.68 -16.90
N CYS A 32 -1.80 -3.38 -17.08
CA CYS A 32 -1.49 -2.70 -18.35
C CYS A 32 0.01 -2.40 -18.52
N GLY A 33 0.75 -2.14 -17.44
CA GLY A 33 2.16 -1.73 -17.52
C GLY A 33 3.12 -2.88 -17.83
N ALA A 34 2.92 -4.04 -17.20
CA ALA A 34 3.79 -5.21 -17.42
C ALA A 34 3.58 -5.85 -18.79
N PHE A 35 2.36 -5.81 -19.33
CA PHE A 35 2.04 -6.34 -20.66
C PHE A 35 2.69 -5.48 -21.77
N TRP A 36 2.70 -4.15 -21.64
CA TRP A 36 3.40 -3.27 -22.59
C TRP A 36 4.92 -3.47 -22.58
N LEU A 37 5.55 -3.62 -21.41
CA LEU A 37 7.01 -3.80 -21.30
C LEU A 37 7.51 -5.16 -21.80
N MET A 38 6.67 -6.20 -21.80
CA MET A 38 7.04 -7.51 -22.36
C MET A 38 6.63 -7.68 -23.83
N SER A 39 5.60 -6.99 -24.30
CA SER A 39 5.17 -7.04 -25.71
C SER A 39 6.15 -6.32 -26.64
N ASP A 40 6.77 -5.22 -26.20
CA ASP A 40 7.77 -4.50 -27.00
C ASP A 40 9.07 -5.30 -27.22
N ARG A 41 9.39 -6.27 -26.35
CA ARG A 41 10.60 -7.09 -26.49
C ARG A 41 10.49 -8.23 -27.51
N ASN A 42 9.30 -8.54 -28.00
CA ASN A 42 9.06 -9.62 -28.95
C ASN A 42 8.51 -9.15 -30.31
N ALA A 43 8.38 -7.84 -30.54
CA ALA A 43 7.81 -7.30 -31.77
C ALA A 43 8.81 -7.08 -32.92
N ASP A 44 10.12 -7.21 -32.69
CA ASP A 44 11.17 -6.97 -33.72
C ASP A 44 11.43 -8.17 -34.66
N SER A 45 10.42 -8.99 -34.94
CA SER A 45 10.54 -10.09 -35.92
C SER A 45 9.40 -10.04 -36.93
N ALA A 46 9.34 -8.94 -37.68
CA ALA A 46 8.55 -8.82 -38.91
C ALA A 46 9.46 -8.33 -40.04
N GLU A 47 9.40 -9.01 -41.18
CA GLU A 47 10.31 -8.93 -42.32
C GLU A 47 10.47 -7.50 -42.91
N PRO A 48 11.67 -7.11 -43.35
CA PRO A 48 11.91 -5.80 -43.93
C PRO A 48 11.49 -5.77 -45.41
N VAL A 49 10.53 -4.89 -45.73
CA VAL A 49 10.28 -4.42 -47.10
C VAL A 49 11.37 -3.42 -47.45
N ALA A 50 12.15 -3.76 -48.48
CA ALA A 50 13.31 -3.00 -48.93
C ALA A 50 12.90 -1.71 -49.66
N GLU A 51 13.41 -0.57 -49.19
CA GLU A 51 13.44 0.72 -49.91
C GLU A 51 14.67 1.55 -49.49
N PRO A 52 15.06 2.58 -50.27
CA PRO A 52 16.42 2.69 -50.81
C PRO A 52 17.42 3.44 -49.92
N SER A 53 18.66 2.99 -50.07
CA SER A 53 19.87 3.43 -49.40
C SER A 53 20.17 4.92 -49.62
N THR A 54 20.22 5.67 -48.51
CA THR A 54 20.98 6.92 -48.40
C THR A 54 22.15 6.72 -47.43
N PRO A 55 23.26 7.46 -47.55
CA PRO A 55 24.51 7.13 -46.87
C PRO A 55 24.48 7.58 -45.41
N VAL A 56 24.13 6.65 -44.51
CA VAL A 56 24.11 6.83 -43.04
C VAL A 56 25.45 6.38 -42.42
N ALA A 57 26.56 6.97 -42.86
CA ALA A 57 27.88 6.65 -42.28
C ALA A 57 28.27 7.56 -41.10
N ALA A 58 27.52 8.64 -40.83
CA ALA A 58 27.81 9.59 -39.74
C ALA A 58 26.97 9.37 -38.47
N SER A 59 26.05 8.39 -38.46
CA SER A 59 25.08 8.23 -37.35
C SER A 59 25.55 7.29 -36.25
N THR A 60 26.43 6.33 -36.54
CA THR A 60 26.85 5.30 -35.57
C THR A 60 27.80 5.85 -34.50
N ASP A 61 28.68 6.77 -34.88
CA ASP A 61 29.64 7.37 -33.94
C ASP A 61 28.93 8.28 -32.93
N VAL A 62 27.94 9.06 -33.39
CA VAL A 62 27.12 9.92 -32.53
C VAL A 62 26.24 9.08 -31.59
N GLU A 63 25.74 7.94 -32.05
CA GLU A 63 24.97 7.03 -31.20
C GLU A 63 25.84 6.38 -30.12
N LEU A 64 27.04 5.93 -30.49
CA LEU A 64 27.99 5.33 -29.55
C LEU A 64 28.49 6.36 -28.51
N GLU A 65 28.73 7.61 -28.92
CA GLU A 65 29.07 8.69 -28.02
C GLU A 65 27.92 9.03 -27.05
N ASN A 66 26.67 9.08 -27.53
CA ASN A 66 25.51 9.27 -26.66
C ASN A 66 25.32 8.13 -25.65
N GLN A 67 25.55 6.88 -26.06
CA GLN A 67 25.50 5.73 -25.15
C GLN A 67 26.59 5.83 -24.07
N ARG A 68 27.82 6.22 -24.46
CA ARG A 68 28.93 6.45 -23.53
C ARG A 68 28.60 7.55 -22.52
N LEU A 69 28.07 8.68 -22.96
CA LEU A 69 27.69 9.79 -22.09
C LEU A 69 26.57 9.40 -21.11
N ARG A 70 25.59 8.60 -21.55
CA ARG A 70 24.54 8.08 -20.66
C ARG A 70 25.13 7.19 -19.56
N HIS A 71 26.05 6.29 -19.93
CA HIS A 71 26.72 5.43 -18.96
C HIS A 71 27.57 6.24 -17.97
N GLU A 72 28.27 7.27 -18.43
CA GLU A 72 29.08 8.15 -17.57
C GLU A 72 28.23 8.94 -16.56
N LEU A 73 27.07 9.46 -16.99
CA LEU A 73 26.11 10.12 -16.11
C LEU A 73 25.51 9.15 -15.08
N GLU A 74 25.23 7.91 -15.48
CA GLU A 74 24.72 6.88 -14.58
C GLU A 74 25.76 6.50 -13.53
N VAL A 75 27.02 6.30 -13.92
CA VAL A 75 28.13 6.04 -12.99
C VAL A 75 28.28 7.19 -12.00
N THR A 76 28.26 8.44 -12.48
CA THR A 76 28.38 9.63 -11.61
C THR A 76 27.22 9.70 -10.60
N ARG A 77 26.00 9.41 -11.05
CA ARG A 77 24.81 9.37 -10.18
C ARG A 77 24.92 8.28 -9.11
N LEU A 78 25.38 7.08 -9.48
CA LEU A 78 25.57 5.97 -8.54
C LEU A 78 26.67 6.28 -7.52
N GLN A 79 27.79 6.89 -7.95
CA GLN A 79 28.85 7.34 -7.04
C GLN A 79 28.34 8.36 -6.01
N ALA A 80 27.54 9.34 -6.44
CA ALA A 80 26.93 10.30 -5.52
C ALA A 80 26.00 9.62 -4.50
N ARG A 81 25.26 8.57 -4.92
CA ARG A 81 24.39 7.80 -4.02
C ARG A 81 25.20 6.98 -3.01
N ILE A 82 26.31 6.37 -3.42
CA ILE A 82 27.21 5.63 -2.53
C ILE A 82 27.79 6.57 -1.47
N ALA A 83 28.33 7.73 -1.88
CA ALA A 83 28.90 8.71 -0.96
C ALA A 83 27.87 9.20 0.08
N GLU A 84 26.61 9.36 -0.32
CA GLU A 84 25.54 9.74 0.61
C GLU A 84 25.20 8.62 1.61
N LEU A 85 25.14 7.36 1.15
CA LEU A 85 24.93 6.22 2.04
C LEU A 85 26.09 6.05 3.04
N GLU A 86 27.33 6.31 2.62
CA GLU A 86 28.50 6.30 3.50
C GLU A 86 28.41 7.38 4.59
N ARG A 87 27.94 8.60 4.25
CA ARG A 87 27.69 9.65 5.25
C ARG A 87 26.62 9.23 6.26
N GLN A 88 25.55 8.60 5.79
CA GLN A 88 24.47 8.11 6.66
C GLN A 88 24.96 7.02 7.61
N LEU A 89 25.78 6.09 7.13
CA LEU A 89 26.41 5.07 7.96
C LEU A 89 27.39 5.67 8.98
N ALA A 90 28.16 6.68 8.60
CA ALA A 90 29.04 7.39 9.53
C ALA A 90 28.23 8.10 10.63
N ALA A 91 27.15 8.78 10.28
CA ALA A 91 26.25 9.44 11.22
C ALA A 91 25.60 8.43 12.20
N ALA A 92 25.13 7.29 11.70
CA ALA A 92 24.56 6.22 12.51
C ALA A 92 25.58 5.66 13.52
N ARG A 93 26.83 5.41 13.09
CA ARG A 93 27.92 4.95 13.97
C ARG A 93 28.27 5.97 15.06
N THR A 94 28.25 7.26 14.72
CA THR A 94 28.48 8.31 15.73
C THR A 94 27.35 8.38 16.76
N ALA A 95 26.09 8.19 16.32
CA ALA A 95 24.94 8.16 17.23
C ALA A 95 24.97 6.92 18.15
N GLU A 96 25.35 5.75 17.61
CA GLU A 96 25.53 4.53 18.38
C GLU A 96 26.64 4.68 19.44
N SER A 97 27.79 5.24 19.05
CA SER A 97 28.90 5.49 19.99
C SER A 97 28.54 6.48 21.11
N ALA A 98 27.62 7.42 20.85
CA ALA A 98 27.12 8.35 21.87
C ALA A 98 26.20 7.69 22.91
N LEU A 99 25.53 6.59 22.54
CA LEU A 99 24.68 5.81 23.44
C LEU A 99 25.50 4.83 24.31
N THR A 100 26.64 4.33 23.81
CA THR A 100 27.44 3.30 24.49
C THR A 100 28.48 3.86 25.47
N ASN A 101 28.79 5.15 25.43
CA ASN A 101 29.67 5.81 26.40
C ASN A 101 28.85 6.69 27.37
N PRO A 102 28.25 6.12 28.43
CA PRO A 102 27.69 6.92 29.52
C PRO A 102 28.83 7.74 30.14
N ARG A 103 28.69 9.06 30.05
CA ARG A 103 29.58 10.07 30.64
C ARG A 103 29.97 9.67 32.08
N PRO A 104 31.25 9.35 32.36
CA PRO A 104 31.68 9.15 33.72
C PRO A 104 31.72 10.51 34.44
N ASP A 105 31.14 10.52 35.63
CA ASP A 105 31.29 11.49 36.71
C ASP A 105 30.85 12.94 36.47
N ARG A 106 29.61 13.22 36.86
CA ARG A 106 29.28 14.49 37.50
C ARG A 106 29.00 14.24 38.98
N ASN A 107 30.03 14.55 39.78
CA ASN A 107 30.08 14.55 41.23
C ASN A 107 28.74 14.73 41.94
N LEU A 108 28.39 13.71 42.72
CA LEU A 108 27.40 13.73 43.79
C LEU A 108 27.86 14.71 44.88
N ALA A 109 27.28 15.91 44.88
CA ALA A 109 27.24 16.74 46.07
C ALA A 109 26.11 16.24 46.97
N GLU A 110 26.52 15.82 48.16
CA GLU A 110 25.74 15.30 49.28
C GLU A 110 24.62 16.25 49.72
N ALA A 111 23.38 15.75 49.80
CA ALA A 111 22.24 16.42 50.38
C ALA A 111 21.48 15.46 51.33
N PRO A 112 20.90 15.97 52.44
CA PRO A 112 20.62 15.18 53.64
C PRO A 112 19.31 14.39 53.57
N ARG A 113 19.30 13.25 54.28
CA ARG A 113 18.16 12.35 54.48
C ARG A 113 16.90 13.07 54.97
N PRO A 114 15.72 12.79 54.36
CA PRO A 114 14.44 12.87 55.05
C PRO A 114 13.99 11.48 55.56
N ALA A 115 13.18 11.56 56.61
CA ALA A 115 12.62 10.53 57.47
C ALA A 115 11.87 9.35 56.80
N PRO A 116 11.64 8.23 57.53
CA PRO A 116 10.83 7.12 57.05
C PRO A 116 9.36 7.50 56.91
N VAL A 117 8.79 7.24 55.73
CA VAL A 117 7.37 7.48 55.42
C VAL A 117 6.59 6.15 55.52
N PRO A 118 5.37 6.12 56.07
CA PRO A 118 4.63 4.89 56.33
C PRO A 118 4.22 4.16 55.05
N SER A 119 4.15 2.83 55.15
CA SER A 119 3.61 1.91 54.15
C SER A 119 2.31 2.43 53.52
N GLY A 120 2.41 2.87 52.26
CA GLY A 120 1.25 3.18 51.43
C GLY A 120 0.45 1.91 51.11
N PRO A 121 -0.89 2.02 50.97
CA PRO A 121 -1.75 0.88 50.75
C PRO A 121 -1.40 0.22 49.41
N VAL A 122 -1.28 -1.10 49.45
CA VAL A 122 -1.22 -1.98 48.28
C VAL A 122 -2.32 -1.55 47.32
N VAL A 123 -1.93 -0.89 46.22
CA VAL A 123 -2.83 -0.60 45.09
C VAL A 123 -3.20 -1.94 44.50
N ARG A 124 -4.32 -2.47 44.96
CA ARG A 124 -4.97 -3.66 44.46
C ARG A 124 -5.21 -3.43 42.98
N SER A 125 -4.44 -4.11 42.13
CA SER A 125 -4.63 -4.12 40.67
C SER A 125 -6.07 -4.51 40.41
N GLN A 126 -6.89 -3.53 40.03
CA GLN A 126 -8.29 -3.74 39.72
C GLN A 126 -8.32 -4.61 38.45
N PRO A 127 -8.88 -5.83 38.50
CA PRO A 127 -8.97 -6.66 37.32
C PRO A 127 -9.80 -5.91 36.28
N ALA A 128 -9.30 -5.89 35.04
CA ALA A 128 -9.95 -5.26 33.89
C ALA A 128 -11.37 -5.83 33.72
N SER A 129 -12.32 -5.18 34.39
CA SER A 129 -13.73 -5.44 34.27
C SER A 129 -14.16 -4.88 32.93
N GLY A 130 -14.33 -5.75 31.95
CA GLY A 130 -14.98 -5.34 30.72
C GLY A 130 -15.26 -6.52 29.81
N SER A 131 -16.11 -7.43 30.30
CA SER A 131 -16.97 -8.25 29.46
C SER A 131 -18.37 -7.61 29.38
N GLY A 132 -18.42 -6.28 29.27
CA GLY A 132 -19.68 -5.59 29.07
C GLY A 132 -20.32 -6.03 27.75
N PRO A 133 -21.65 -6.07 27.66
CA PRO A 133 -22.32 -6.32 26.39
C PRO A 133 -21.85 -5.31 25.32
N PRO A 134 -21.85 -5.71 24.04
CA PRO A 134 -21.43 -4.81 22.97
C PRO A 134 -22.28 -3.54 22.98
N SER A 135 -21.63 -2.40 22.79
CA SER A 135 -22.28 -1.09 22.80
C SER A 135 -22.17 -0.42 21.44
N GLY A 136 -23.24 0.29 21.04
CA GLY A 136 -23.25 1.00 19.75
C GLY A 136 -22.15 2.05 19.63
N ARG A 137 -21.84 2.75 20.73
CA ARG A 137 -20.80 3.80 20.74
C ARG A 137 -19.40 3.22 20.57
N ALA A 138 -19.04 2.18 21.33
CA ALA A 138 -17.75 1.50 21.15
C ALA A 138 -17.62 0.91 19.73
N THR A 139 -18.71 0.38 19.20
CA THR A 139 -18.75 -0.17 17.83
C THR A 139 -18.56 0.91 16.77
N LEU A 140 -19.19 2.08 16.91
CA LEU A 140 -19.02 3.22 16.01
C LEU A 140 -17.60 3.80 16.09
N ASP A 141 -17.03 3.93 17.28
CA ASP A 141 -15.66 4.40 17.47
C ASP A 141 -14.66 3.44 16.82
N TYR A 142 -14.86 2.13 16.97
CA TYR A 142 -14.06 1.09 16.31
C TYR A 142 -14.17 1.18 14.78
N TRP A 143 -15.39 1.32 14.26
CA TRP A 143 -15.65 1.49 12.82
C TRP A 143 -14.94 2.72 12.24
N ASN A 144 -15.00 3.85 12.94
CA ASN A 144 -14.33 5.08 12.52
C ASN A 144 -12.80 4.93 12.50
N ARG A 145 -12.21 4.21 13.47
CA ARG A 145 -10.77 3.90 13.47
C ARG A 145 -10.37 3.01 12.31
N MET A 146 -11.17 2.00 11.99
CA MET A 146 -10.97 1.18 10.79
C MET A 146 -10.95 2.05 9.52
N ASN A 147 -11.91 2.96 9.37
CA ASN A 147 -11.94 3.91 8.24
C ASN A 147 -10.73 4.85 8.18
N GLN A 148 -10.20 5.28 9.32
CA GLN A 148 -8.98 6.09 9.38
C GLN A 148 -7.76 5.29 8.94
N ILE A 149 -7.64 4.02 9.35
CA ILE A 149 -6.55 3.14 8.92
C ILE A 149 -6.61 2.92 7.41
N ILE A 150 -7.79 2.62 6.86
CA ILE A 150 -7.96 2.38 5.41
C ILE A 150 -7.65 3.66 4.61
N ALA A 151 -8.15 4.83 5.06
CA ALA A 151 -7.85 6.09 4.40
C ALA A 151 -6.34 6.39 4.41
N ARG A 152 -5.66 6.12 5.53
CA ARG A 152 -4.21 6.32 5.64
C ARG A 152 -3.44 5.35 4.74
N GLU A 153 -3.84 4.10 4.67
CA GLU A 153 -3.28 3.12 3.72
C GLU A 153 -3.42 3.62 2.28
N ALA A 154 -4.62 4.09 1.90
CA ALA A 154 -4.88 4.61 0.57
C ALA A 154 -3.97 5.79 0.20
N GLU A 155 -3.66 6.67 1.16
CA GLU A 155 -2.66 7.73 0.99
C GLU A 155 -1.25 7.19 0.77
N MET A 156 -0.83 6.19 1.56
CA MET A 156 0.51 5.59 1.47
C MET A 156 0.76 4.92 0.12
N ARG A 157 -0.24 4.22 -0.42
CA ARG A 157 -0.14 3.56 -1.73
C ARG A 157 -0.32 4.49 -2.92
N ARG A 158 -0.57 5.80 -2.71
CA ARG A 158 -0.82 6.74 -3.80
C ARG A 158 0.33 6.71 -4.81
N ALA A 159 -0.02 6.52 -6.08
CA ALA A 159 0.96 6.48 -7.16
C ALA A 159 1.72 7.81 -7.24
N PRO A 160 3.02 7.78 -7.64
CA PRO A 160 3.76 9.01 -7.86
C PRO A 160 3.13 9.82 -9.00
N SER A 161 3.28 11.15 -8.95
CA SER A 161 2.62 12.13 -9.84
C SER A 161 2.95 12.00 -11.34
N GLY A 162 3.84 11.08 -11.73
CA GLY A 162 4.16 10.74 -13.12
C GLY A 162 3.79 9.31 -13.53
N GLY A 163 2.95 8.64 -12.74
CA GLY A 163 2.57 7.24 -12.95
C GLY A 163 3.65 6.23 -12.57
N VAL A 164 3.32 4.95 -12.74
CA VAL A 164 4.24 3.84 -12.53
C VAL A 164 4.97 3.56 -13.86
N LYS A 165 6.30 3.55 -13.82
CA LYS A 165 7.21 3.31 -14.94
C LYS A 165 8.14 2.14 -14.57
N ALA A 166 8.77 1.52 -15.57
CA ALA A 166 9.75 0.45 -15.32
C ALA A 166 10.81 0.85 -14.28
N SER A 167 11.34 2.07 -14.39
CA SER A 167 12.39 2.60 -13.50
C SER A 167 11.95 2.85 -12.05
N ASN A 168 10.64 2.90 -11.76
CA ASN A 168 10.13 3.11 -10.41
C ASN A 168 9.22 1.97 -9.90
N ALA A 169 9.00 0.92 -10.70
CA ALA A 169 8.11 -0.18 -10.40
C ALA A 169 8.46 -0.89 -9.07
N GLY A 170 9.75 -1.16 -8.83
CA GLY A 170 10.21 -1.76 -7.57
C GLY A 170 9.85 -0.91 -6.35
N SER A 171 10.18 0.39 -6.39
CA SER A 171 9.83 1.33 -5.30
C SER A 171 8.32 1.55 -5.12
N PHE A 172 7.54 1.30 -6.16
CA PHE A 172 6.08 1.33 -6.08
C PHE A 172 5.55 0.09 -5.35
N LEU A 173 6.06 -1.10 -5.67
CA LEU A 173 5.74 -2.33 -4.95
C LEU A 173 6.15 -2.25 -3.48
N ASP A 174 7.33 -1.72 -3.17
CA ASP A 174 7.80 -1.51 -1.79
C ASP A 174 6.82 -0.65 -0.97
N ARG A 175 6.30 0.43 -1.57
CA ARG A 175 5.30 1.28 -0.91
C ARG A 175 3.97 0.57 -0.69
N ARG A 176 3.55 -0.27 -1.64
CA ARG A 176 2.31 -1.07 -1.49
C ARG A 176 2.44 -2.12 -0.40
N ILE A 177 3.59 -2.80 -0.33
CA ILE A 177 3.91 -3.74 0.74
C ILE A 177 3.81 -3.02 2.09
N ALA A 178 4.53 -1.91 2.25
CA ALA A 178 4.51 -1.14 3.50
C ALA A 178 3.11 -0.61 3.87
N ALA A 179 2.30 -0.22 2.88
CA ALA A 179 0.92 0.23 3.10
C ALA A 179 0.01 -0.93 3.57
N GLY A 180 0.10 -2.10 2.92
CA GLY A 180 -0.66 -3.28 3.31
C GLY A 180 -0.23 -3.86 4.66
N GLU A 181 1.06 -3.87 4.97
CA GLU A 181 1.60 -4.25 6.28
C GLU A 181 1.09 -3.32 7.38
N TYR A 182 1.11 -2.01 7.14
CA TYR A 182 0.54 -1.02 8.06
C TYR A 182 -0.94 -1.31 8.33
N ALA A 183 -1.76 -1.45 7.28
CA ALA A 183 -3.19 -1.64 7.44
C ALA A 183 -3.53 -2.96 8.14
N SER A 184 -2.95 -4.07 7.70
CA SER A 184 -3.18 -5.40 8.30
C SER A 184 -2.75 -5.44 9.77
N SER A 185 -1.60 -4.85 10.12
CA SER A 185 -1.10 -4.79 11.49
C SER A 185 -1.97 -3.92 12.38
N GLU A 186 -2.29 -2.70 11.95
CA GLU A 186 -3.07 -1.75 12.75
C GLU A 186 -4.51 -2.22 12.95
N LEU A 187 -5.15 -2.79 11.92
CA LEU A 187 -6.49 -3.39 12.06
C LEU A 187 -6.49 -4.55 13.06
N SER A 188 -5.45 -5.38 13.05
CA SER A 188 -5.31 -6.52 13.97
C SER A 188 -5.08 -6.11 15.43
N ARG A 189 -4.57 -4.89 15.65
CA ARG A 189 -4.29 -4.33 16.98
C ARG A 189 -5.45 -3.55 17.58
N LEU A 190 -6.51 -3.27 16.82
CA LEU A 190 -7.66 -2.53 17.34
C LEU A 190 -8.31 -3.26 18.52
N GLY A 191 -8.54 -2.53 19.62
CA GLY A 191 -9.17 -3.08 20.81
C GLY A 191 -10.62 -3.51 20.56
N THR A 192 -10.94 -4.77 20.81
CA THR A 192 -12.26 -5.37 20.49
C THR A 192 -13.25 -5.34 21.65
N GLN A 193 -12.89 -4.72 22.77
CA GLN A 193 -13.68 -4.76 24.00
C GLN A 193 -14.98 -3.95 23.87
N GLY A 194 -16.12 -4.61 24.09
CA GLY A 194 -17.44 -3.98 23.97
C GLY A 194 -17.84 -3.59 22.53
N VAL A 195 -17.12 -4.11 21.54
CA VAL A 195 -17.39 -3.92 20.11
C VAL A 195 -18.27 -5.06 19.61
N ASP A 196 -19.20 -4.75 18.70
CA ASP A 196 -20.02 -5.77 18.05
C ASP A 196 -19.15 -6.81 17.31
N PRO A 197 -19.36 -8.12 17.55
CA PRO A 197 -18.53 -9.17 16.94
C PRO A 197 -18.59 -9.19 15.41
N GLU A 198 -19.69 -8.73 14.78
CA GLU A 198 -19.79 -8.67 13.32
C GLU A 198 -18.82 -7.62 12.73
N VAL A 199 -18.66 -6.48 13.41
CA VAL A 199 -17.70 -5.43 13.00
C VAL A 199 -16.26 -5.91 13.21
N VAL A 200 -15.99 -6.63 14.29
CA VAL A 200 -14.68 -7.24 14.53
C VAL A 200 -14.34 -8.28 13.46
N ALA A 201 -15.32 -9.12 13.08
CA ALA A 201 -15.14 -10.12 12.02
C ALA A 201 -14.85 -9.46 10.66
N LEU A 202 -15.57 -8.39 10.32
CA LEU A 202 -15.31 -7.59 9.13
C LEU A 202 -13.89 -6.99 9.14
N ALA A 203 -13.46 -6.38 10.24
CA ALA A 203 -12.12 -5.82 10.35
C ALA A 203 -11.02 -6.87 10.18
N ARG A 204 -11.21 -8.09 10.68
CA ARG A 204 -10.29 -9.22 10.45
C ARG A 204 -10.27 -9.66 9.00
N ALA A 205 -11.43 -9.68 8.32
CA ALA A 205 -11.49 -9.99 6.90
C ALA A 205 -10.74 -8.95 6.06
N VAL A 206 -10.93 -7.66 6.36
CA VAL A 206 -10.19 -6.56 5.73
C VAL A 206 -8.68 -6.67 6.00
N ALA A 207 -8.28 -6.97 7.25
CA ALA A 207 -6.87 -7.18 7.59
C ALA A 207 -6.25 -8.37 6.83
N GLY A 208 -6.99 -9.48 6.72
CA GLY A 208 -6.58 -10.66 5.95
C GLY A 208 -6.40 -10.36 4.47
N TRP A 209 -7.32 -9.59 3.88
CA TRP A 209 -7.22 -9.13 2.49
C TRP A 209 -5.97 -8.29 2.26
N TYR A 210 -5.66 -7.34 3.16
CA TYR A 210 -4.40 -6.59 3.08
C TYR A 210 -3.17 -7.48 3.19
N GLY A 211 -3.18 -8.47 4.09
CA GLY A 211 -2.08 -9.43 4.24
C GLY A 211 -1.85 -10.30 2.99
N GLU A 212 -2.93 -10.75 2.34
CA GLU A 212 -2.85 -11.44 1.04
C GLU A 212 -2.25 -10.51 -0.04
N GLY A 213 -2.69 -9.26 -0.09
CA GLY A 213 -2.15 -8.25 -0.99
C GLY A 213 -0.65 -7.99 -0.82
N VAL A 214 -0.15 -8.00 0.42
CA VAL A 214 1.29 -7.93 0.71
C VAL A 214 2.02 -9.11 0.09
N SER A 215 1.55 -10.33 0.35
CA SER A 215 2.16 -11.57 -0.16
C SER A 215 2.22 -11.60 -1.69
N ILE A 216 1.17 -11.11 -2.35
CA ILE A 216 1.13 -10.96 -3.81
C ILE A 216 2.17 -9.93 -4.26
N CYS A 217 2.23 -8.74 -3.64
CA CYS A 217 3.20 -7.71 -4.01
C CYS A 217 4.65 -8.15 -3.81
N GLU A 218 4.94 -8.93 -2.76
CA GLU A 218 6.25 -9.55 -2.53
C GLU A 218 6.61 -10.53 -3.65
N THR A 219 5.69 -11.42 -4.03
CA THR A 219 5.85 -12.32 -5.17
C THR A 219 6.13 -11.53 -6.47
N GLY A 220 5.40 -10.43 -6.68
CA GLY A 220 5.63 -9.53 -7.81
C GLY A 220 7.03 -8.91 -7.79
N LYS A 221 7.48 -8.45 -6.62
CA LYS A 221 8.82 -7.88 -6.44
C LYS A 221 9.91 -8.91 -6.71
N GLU A 222 9.73 -10.16 -6.28
CA GLU A 222 10.64 -11.26 -6.60
C GLU A 222 10.72 -11.53 -8.11
N LEU A 223 9.58 -11.47 -8.83
CA LEU A 223 9.55 -11.61 -10.29
C LEU A 223 10.31 -10.50 -11.01
N PHE A 224 10.28 -9.27 -10.49
CA PHE A 224 11.00 -8.13 -11.07
C PHE A 224 12.48 -8.08 -10.70
N SER A 225 12.87 -8.65 -9.55
CA SER A 225 14.24 -8.61 -9.04
C SER A 225 15.07 -9.86 -9.40
N GLY A 226 14.41 -11.00 -9.58
CA GLY A 226 15.05 -12.24 -10.00
C GLY A 226 15.45 -12.17 -11.47
N GLY A 227 16.71 -12.50 -11.77
CA GLY A 227 17.19 -12.77 -13.13
C GLY A 227 16.57 -14.03 -13.77
N ASN A 228 15.34 -14.37 -13.41
CA ASN A 228 14.60 -15.51 -13.93
C ASN A 228 14.26 -15.24 -15.39
N SER A 229 15.13 -15.73 -16.28
CA SER A 229 14.87 -15.78 -17.71
C SER A 229 14.30 -17.14 -18.11
N GLY A 230 13.38 -17.15 -19.08
CA GLY A 230 12.90 -18.38 -19.72
C GLY A 230 11.52 -18.88 -19.25
N PRO A 231 11.17 -20.16 -19.52
CA PRO A 231 9.82 -20.70 -19.35
C PRO A 231 9.24 -20.59 -17.93
N HIS A 232 10.10 -20.70 -16.90
CA HIS A 232 9.70 -20.57 -15.50
C HIS A 232 9.20 -19.17 -15.15
N MET A 233 9.75 -18.12 -15.78
CA MET A 233 9.30 -16.74 -15.60
C MET A 233 7.87 -16.55 -16.10
N ARG A 234 7.52 -17.13 -17.26
CA ARG A 234 6.18 -17.01 -17.84
C ARG A 234 5.12 -17.64 -16.93
N ALA A 235 5.38 -18.86 -16.45
CA ALA A 235 4.46 -19.54 -15.55
C ALA A 235 4.24 -18.75 -14.25
N ALA A 236 5.32 -18.25 -13.64
CA ALA A 236 5.25 -17.48 -12.41
C ALA A 236 4.55 -16.12 -12.61
N ALA A 237 4.77 -15.46 -13.75
CA ALA A 237 4.05 -14.24 -14.13
C ALA A 237 2.54 -14.50 -14.32
N THR A 238 2.16 -15.60 -14.95
CA THR A 238 0.73 -15.99 -15.08
C THR A 238 0.11 -16.27 -13.71
N GLN A 239 0.82 -16.97 -12.82
CA GLN A 239 0.35 -17.22 -11.47
C GLN A 239 0.14 -15.92 -10.69
N TYR A 240 1.10 -15.00 -10.75
CA TYR A 240 1.00 -13.68 -10.15
C TYR A 240 -0.20 -12.88 -10.67
N GLN A 241 -0.41 -12.84 -12.00
CA GLN A 241 -1.56 -12.15 -12.60
C GLN A 241 -2.90 -12.75 -12.14
N ASN A 242 -2.98 -14.08 -12.06
CA ASN A 242 -4.18 -14.74 -11.56
C ASN A 242 -4.44 -14.42 -10.08
N ALA A 243 -3.38 -14.36 -9.27
CA ALA A 243 -3.47 -13.98 -7.87
C ALA A 243 -3.94 -12.52 -7.71
N GLU A 244 -3.35 -11.58 -8.45
CA GLU A 244 -3.79 -10.18 -8.47
C GLU A 244 -5.26 -10.04 -8.87
N LYS A 245 -5.68 -10.77 -9.92
CA LYS A 245 -7.07 -10.73 -10.39
C LYS A 245 -8.04 -11.29 -9.35
N SER A 246 -7.69 -12.41 -8.72
CA SER A 246 -8.49 -13.02 -7.64
C SER A 246 -8.60 -12.09 -6.44
N HIS A 247 -7.48 -11.52 -6.01
CA HIS A 247 -7.42 -10.58 -4.89
C HIS A 247 -8.19 -9.28 -5.17
N ALA A 248 -8.12 -8.76 -6.39
CA ALA A 248 -8.92 -7.63 -6.84
C ALA A 248 -10.41 -7.96 -6.86
N ALA A 249 -10.81 -9.18 -7.24
CA ALA A 249 -12.20 -9.61 -7.18
C ALA A 249 -12.70 -9.72 -5.73
N ALA A 250 -11.87 -10.22 -4.81
CA ALA A 250 -12.23 -10.35 -3.39
C ALA A 250 -12.62 -9.01 -2.73
N VAL A 251 -12.15 -7.87 -3.26
CA VAL A 251 -12.52 -6.55 -2.72
C VAL A 251 -14.02 -6.27 -2.86
N SER A 252 -14.68 -6.75 -3.92
CA SER A 252 -16.12 -6.54 -4.08
C SER A 252 -16.92 -7.26 -3.02
N ASP A 253 -16.46 -8.46 -2.62
CA ASP A 253 -17.10 -9.26 -1.58
C ASP A 253 -16.96 -8.61 -0.21
N ILE A 254 -15.77 -8.07 0.08
CA ILE A 254 -15.51 -7.31 1.31
C ILE A 254 -16.36 -6.05 1.37
N ASN A 255 -16.49 -5.31 0.26
CA ASN A 255 -17.32 -4.11 0.20
C ASN A 255 -18.79 -4.45 0.43
N ALA A 256 -19.29 -5.51 -0.21
CA ALA A 256 -20.66 -6.00 -0.03
C ALA A 256 -20.91 -6.51 1.39
N GLN A 257 -19.92 -7.13 2.03
CA GLN A 257 -20.00 -7.49 3.45
C GLN A 257 -20.02 -6.24 4.33
N GLY A 258 -19.14 -5.28 4.07
CA GLY A 258 -19.05 -4.02 4.80
C GLY A 258 -20.36 -3.24 4.78
N GLU A 259 -21.00 -3.13 3.62
CA GLU A 259 -22.28 -2.44 3.49
C GLU A 259 -23.40 -3.15 4.29
N ARG A 260 -23.50 -4.48 4.19
CA ARG A 260 -24.46 -5.27 4.97
C ARG A 260 -24.25 -5.13 6.48
N THR A 261 -22.99 -5.14 6.93
CA THR A 261 -22.64 -4.91 8.34
C THR A 261 -23.01 -3.49 8.76
N ARG A 262 -22.69 -2.47 7.95
CA ARG A 262 -23.00 -1.05 8.21
C ARG A 262 -24.50 -0.84 8.41
N GLU A 263 -25.33 -1.37 7.52
CA GLU A 263 -26.78 -1.30 7.63
C GLU A 263 -27.29 -2.00 8.89
N THR A 264 -26.76 -3.18 9.20
CA THR A 264 -27.13 -3.96 10.38
C THR A 264 -26.80 -3.21 11.67
N MET A 265 -25.60 -2.63 11.77
CA MET A 265 -25.19 -1.82 12.92
C MET A 265 -26.04 -0.55 13.05
N THR A 266 -26.36 0.10 11.93
CA THR A 266 -27.21 1.29 11.89
C THR A 266 -28.59 0.99 12.47
N ARG A 267 -29.21 -0.12 12.06
CA ARG A 267 -30.51 -0.58 12.59
C ARG A 267 -30.41 -1.00 14.07
N ARG A 268 -29.40 -1.82 14.41
CA ARG A 268 -29.20 -2.40 15.75
C ARG A 268 -28.98 -1.33 16.82
N TYR A 269 -28.14 -0.34 16.52
CA TYR A 269 -27.73 0.66 17.50
C TYR A 269 -28.41 2.03 17.34
N ARG A 270 -29.18 2.24 16.27
CA ARG A 270 -29.80 3.54 15.92
C ARG A 270 -28.77 4.67 15.85
N LEU A 271 -27.58 4.35 15.36
CA LEU A 271 -26.47 5.30 15.12
C LEU A 271 -26.12 5.29 13.63
N THR A 272 -25.67 6.40 13.09
CA THR A 272 -25.24 6.49 11.70
C THR A 272 -23.80 6.00 11.56
N PHE A 273 -23.60 4.90 10.84
CA PHE A 273 -22.27 4.41 10.48
C PHE A 273 -21.88 4.91 9.09
N PRO A 274 -20.71 5.56 8.92
CA PRO A 274 -20.24 6.01 7.62
C PRO A 274 -19.91 4.82 6.71
N PRO A 275 -19.93 4.98 5.37
CA PRO A 275 -19.42 3.96 4.47
C PRO A 275 -17.96 3.62 4.79
N LEU A 276 -17.53 2.39 4.48
CA LEU A 276 -16.11 2.08 4.58
C LEU A 276 -15.34 2.82 3.49
N ASN A 277 -14.23 3.48 3.84
CA ASN A 277 -13.35 4.24 2.93
C ASN A 277 -12.57 3.34 1.99
#